data_AF-A0A4Q6DQ26-F1
#
_entry.id   AF-A0A4Q6DQ26-F1
#
_cell.length_a   1.000
_cell.length_b   1.000
_cell.length_c   1.000
_cell.angle_alpha   90.00
_cell.angle_beta   90.00
_cell.angle_gamma   90.00
#
_symmetry.space_group_name_H-M   'P 1'
#
loop_
_entity.id
_entity.type
_entity.pdbx_description
1 polymer ?
#
loop_
_entity_poly.entity_id
_entity_poly.type
_entity_poly.pdbx_seq_one_letter_code
_entity_poly.pdbx_strand_id
1 'polypeptide(L)'
;MDNYTIPAQTRIGHVHLKVTDLQRSLDFYCGLLGFELMQTYGDQAAFISAGGYHHHIGLNTWYSKGGGPAPENTAGLFHTAIVYPERKDLAAIVKRLADARYPITGASD
;
A
#
# COMPACT_ATOMS: atom_id res chain seq x y z
N MET A 1 33.30 9.19 -18.14
CA MET A 1 32.12 9.29 -17.26
C MET A 1 32.62 9.00 -15.87
N ASP A 2 32.51 9.95 -14.95
CA ASP A 2 32.87 9.68 -13.56
C ASP A 2 31.99 8.54 -13.02
N ASN A 3 32.62 7.56 -12.37
CA ASN A 3 31.92 6.44 -11.75
C ASN A 3 31.19 6.94 -10.49
N TYR A 4 30.03 7.53 -10.68
CA TYR A 4 29.12 7.87 -9.61
C TYR A 4 28.37 6.62 -9.14
N THR A 5 28.39 6.37 -7.83
CA THR A 5 27.61 5.33 -7.17
C THR A 5 26.67 5.98 -6.17
N ILE A 6 25.38 5.64 -6.19
CA ILE A 6 24.42 6.14 -5.20
C ILE A 6 24.79 5.65 -3.79
N PRO A 7 24.50 6.43 -2.72
CA PRO A 7 24.76 5.98 -1.36
C PRO A 7 24.02 4.68 -1.00
N ALA A 8 24.69 3.78 -0.27
CA ALA A 8 24.13 2.50 0.18
C ALA A 8 22.86 2.61 1.05
N GLN A 9 22.61 3.79 1.63
CA GLN A 9 21.44 4.07 2.47
C GLN A 9 20.23 4.59 1.68
N THR A 10 20.33 4.70 0.35
CA THR A 10 19.18 5.07 -0.49
C THR A 10 18.05 4.04 -0.31
N ARG A 11 16.82 4.53 -0.15
CA ARG A 11 15.60 3.73 -0.03
C ARG A 11 14.52 4.30 -0.93
N ILE A 12 13.58 3.45 -1.34
CA ILE A 12 12.34 3.91 -1.95
C ILE A 12 11.49 4.56 -0.85
N GLY A 13 11.07 5.81 -1.05
CA GLY A 13 10.33 6.58 -0.03
C GLY A 13 8.82 6.28 0.00
N HIS A 14 8.20 6.08 -1.17
CA HIS A 14 6.77 5.83 -1.30
C HIS A 14 6.42 5.11 -2.59
N VAL A 15 5.23 4.51 -2.62
CA VAL A 15 4.59 3.95 -3.82
C VAL A 15 3.22 4.60 -4.05
N HIS A 16 2.84 4.80 -5.31
CA HIS A 16 1.50 5.27 -5.67
C HIS A 16 0.74 4.16 -6.39
N LEU A 17 -0.41 3.78 -5.85
CA LEU A 17 -1.27 2.74 -6.37
C LEU A 17 -2.50 3.37 -7.04
N LYS A 18 -2.80 2.89 -8.25
CA LYS A 18 -4.08 3.15 -8.90
C LYS A 18 -5.12 2.22 -8.27
N VAL A 19 -6.18 2.79 -7.72
CA VAL A 19 -7.26 2.06 -7.07
C VAL A 19 -8.59 2.40 -7.74
N THR A 20 -9.46 1.40 -7.86
CA THR A 20 -10.75 1.61 -8.54
C THR A 20 -11.80 2.26 -7.65
N ASP A 21 -11.59 2.18 -6.33
CA ASP A 21 -12.44 2.76 -5.29
C ASP A 21 -11.56 3.25 -4.13
N LEU A 22 -11.61 4.56 -3.85
CA LEU A 22 -10.77 5.17 -2.82
C LEU A 22 -11.22 4.78 -1.41
N GLN A 23 -12.53 4.75 -1.15
CA GLN A 23 -13.06 4.46 0.18
C GLN A 23 -12.78 3.01 0.56
N ARG A 24 -13.04 2.06 -0.33
CA ARG A 24 -12.72 0.64 -0.12
C ARG A 24 -11.23 0.44 0.16
N SER A 25 -10.38 1.22 -0.49
CA SER A 25 -8.93 1.17 -0.26
C SER A 25 -8.56 1.74 1.11
N LEU A 26 -9.17 2.85 1.54
CA LEU A 26 -8.99 3.40 2.89
C LEU A 26 -9.50 2.45 3.98
N ASP A 27 -10.65 1.80 3.77
CA ASP A 27 -11.19 0.81 4.71
C ASP A 27 -10.21 -0.35 4.91
N PHE A 28 -9.53 -0.78 3.84
CA PHE A 28 -8.49 -1.79 3.93
C PHE A 28 -7.21 -1.27 4.59
N TYR A 29 -6.58 -0.23 4.03
CA TYR A 29 -5.27 0.21 4.48
C TYR A 29 -5.31 0.90 5.85
N CYS A 30 -6.28 1.79 6.09
CA CYS A 30 -6.42 2.45 7.38
C CYS A 30 -7.23 1.59 8.36
N GLY A 31 -8.36 1.04 7.93
CA GLY A 31 -9.25 0.28 8.82
C GLY A 31 -8.68 -1.07 9.27
N LEU A 32 -8.10 -1.86 8.36
CA LEU A 32 -7.58 -3.19 8.70
C LEU A 32 -6.08 -3.18 9.00
N LEU A 33 -5.27 -2.59 8.11
CA LEU A 33 -3.81 -2.60 8.24
C LEU A 33 -3.28 -1.56 9.24
N GLY A 34 -4.10 -0.57 9.61
CA GLY A 34 -3.77 0.41 10.64
C GLY A 34 -2.90 1.59 10.19
N PHE A 35 -2.86 1.89 8.89
CA PHE A 35 -2.26 3.14 8.42
C PHE A 35 -3.09 4.35 8.86
N GLU A 36 -2.42 5.49 8.99
CA GLU A 36 -3.03 6.77 9.30
C GLU A 36 -3.23 7.57 8.00
N LEU A 37 -4.38 8.25 7.88
CA LEU A 37 -4.65 9.15 6.76
C LEU A 37 -3.95 10.49 6.99
N MET A 38 -3.01 10.85 6.10
CA MET A 38 -2.26 12.09 6.19
C MET A 38 -2.96 13.24 5.47
N GLN A 39 -3.42 12.96 4.25
CA GLN A 39 -4.02 13.98 3.40
C GLN A 39 -4.93 13.35 2.35
N THR A 40 -5.93 14.10 1.92
CA THR A 40 -6.78 13.78 0.76
C THR A 40 -6.65 14.86 -0.30
N TYR A 41 -6.83 14.46 -1.56
CA TYR A 41 -7.03 15.36 -2.69
C TYR A 41 -8.45 15.15 -3.22
N GLY A 42 -9.40 15.90 -2.64
CA GLY A 42 -10.83 15.69 -2.88
C GLY A 42 -11.24 14.23 -2.66
N ASP A 43 -12.03 13.70 -3.59
CA ASP A 43 -12.48 12.30 -3.62
C ASP A 43 -11.61 11.41 -4.54
N GLN A 44 -10.47 11.93 -5.05
CA GLN A 44 -9.70 11.29 -6.10
C GLN A 44 -8.40 10.66 -5.60
N ALA A 45 -7.85 11.14 -4.49
CA ALA A 45 -6.64 10.55 -3.91
C ALA A 45 -6.57 10.70 -2.39
N ALA A 46 -5.85 9.77 -1.76
CA ALA A 46 -5.51 9.78 -0.35
C ALA A 46 -4.05 9.37 -0.15
N PHE A 47 -3.41 9.96 0.84
CA PHE A 47 -2.02 9.75 1.20
C PHE A 47 -1.97 9.20 2.61
N ILE A 48 -1.37 8.03 2.79
CA ILE A 48 -1.39 7.29 4.05
C ILE A 48 0.02 6.95 4.52
N SER A 49 0.22 6.91 5.84
CA SER A 49 1.52 6.61 6.45
C SER A 49 1.37 5.89 7.80
N ALA A 50 2.51 5.51 8.36
CA ALA A 50 2.60 5.06 9.74
C ALA A 50 3.54 6.02 10.48
N GLY A 51 3.16 6.44 11.69
CA GLY A 51 4.03 7.26 12.55
C GLY A 51 4.22 8.69 12.06
N GLY A 52 3.24 9.25 11.34
CA GLY A 52 3.24 10.66 10.92
C GLY A 52 4.21 11.04 9.80
N TYR A 53 4.75 10.07 9.04
CA TYR A 53 5.51 10.36 7.81
C TYR A 53 4.61 10.99 6.73
N HIS A 54 5.19 11.78 5.80
CA HIS A 54 4.40 12.50 4.78
C HIS A 54 3.48 11.57 3.95
N HIS A 55 3.99 10.43 3.47
CA HIS A 55 3.21 9.26 3.05
C HIS A 55 4.12 8.09 2.65
N HIS A 56 3.69 6.86 2.93
CA HIS A 56 4.30 5.66 2.36
C HIS A 56 3.55 5.19 1.12
N ILE A 57 2.22 5.37 1.10
CA ILE A 57 1.36 4.95 -0.01
C ILE A 57 0.46 6.12 -0.42
N GLY A 58 0.48 6.44 -1.71
CA GLY A 58 -0.53 7.27 -2.35
C GLY A 58 -1.56 6.39 -3.05
N LEU A 59 -2.84 6.54 -2.72
CA LEU A 59 -3.96 5.84 -3.35
C LEU A 59 -4.67 6.84 -4.25
N ASN A 60 -4.85 6.54 -5.54
CA ASN A 60 -5.56 7.44 -6.45
C ASN A 60 -6.48 6.70 -7.41
N THR A 61 -7.59 7.33 -7.77
CA THR A 61 -8.57 6.80 -8.73
C THR A 61 -8.32 7.30 -10.16
N TRP A 62 -7.21 7.99 -10.41
CA TRP A 62 -6.92 8.55 -11.73
C TRP A 62 -6.81 7.43 -12.76
N TYR A 63 -7.59 7.55 -13.83
CA TYR A 63 -7.69 6.55 -14.91
C TYR A 63 -8.13 5.14 -14.48
N SER A 64 -8.68 4.98 -13.27
CA SER A 64 -9.07 3.67 -12.73
C SER A 64 -10.40 3.67 -11.97
N LYS A 65 -11.01 4.83 -11.68
CA LYS A 65 -12.30 4.95 -10.97
C LYS A 65 -13.37 4.04 -11.59
N GLY A 66 -13.93 3.14 -10.79
CA GLY A 66 -14.97 2.19 -11.22
C GLY A 66 -14.52 1.12 -12.24
N GLY A 67 -13.22 1.06 -12.57
CA GLY A 67 -12.67 0.08 -13.49
C GLY A 67 -12.51 -1.31 -12.89
N GLY A 68 -12.12 -2.26 -13.74
CA GLY A 68 -11.72 -3.61 -13.33
C GLY A 68 -10.22 -3.72 -12.99
N PRO A 69 -9.76 -4.92 -12.57
CA PRO A 69 -8.34 -5.21 -12.41
C PRO A 69 -7.54 -4.95 -13.70
N ALA A 70 -6.24 -4.67 -13.55
CA ALA A 70 -5.34 -4.58 -14.69
C ALA A 70 -5.31 -5.91 -15.47
N PRO A 71 -5.18 -5.89 -16.81
CA PRO A 71 -5.10 -7.13 -17.58
C PRO A 71 -3.90 -7.98 -17.15
N GLU A 72 -4.11 -9.30 -17.13
CA GLU A 72 -3.03 -10.26 -16.91
C GLU A 72 -1.93 -10.11 -17.99
N ASN A 73 -0.69 -10.41 -17.63
CA ASN A 73 0.48 -10.37 -18.53
C ASN A 73 0.80 -8.99 -19.14
N THR A 74 0.46 -7.91 -18.44
CA THR A 74 0.89 -6.56 -18.79
C THR A 74 1.98 -6.07 -17.85
N ALA A 75 2.79 -5.10 -18.30
CA ALA A 75 3.79 -4.49 -17.43
C ALA A 75 3.11 -3.72 -16.29
N GLY A 76 3.52 -3.99 -15.05
CA GLY A 76 2.94 -3.37 -13.87
C GLY A 76 3.70 -3.75 -12.60
N LEU A 77 3.26 -3.17 -11.48
CA LEU A 77 3.76 -3.54 -10.16
C LEU A 77 3.21 -4.93 -9.80
N PHE A 78 4.09 -5.90 -9.58
CA PHE A 78 3.68 -7.25 -9.16
C PHE A 78 3.18 -7.27 -7.71
N HIS A 79 3.98 -6.78 -6.76
CA HIS A 79 3.55 -6.54 -5.38
C HIS A 79 4.39 -5.44 -4.70
N THR A 80 3.87 -4.95 -3.58
CA THR A 80 4.62 -4.21 -2.56
C THR A 80 4.37 -4.88 -1.22
N ALA A 81 5.36 -4.86 -0.33
CA ALA A 81 5.29 -5.52 0.97
C ALA A 81 5.50 -4.51 2.10
N ILE A 82 4.74 -4.71 3.18
CA ILE A 82 4.86 -3.94 4.42
C ILE A 82 5.63 -4.81 5.41
N VAL A 83 6.77 -4.31 5.87
CA VAL A 83 7.61 -5.02 6.83
C VAL A 83 7.15 -4.65 8.25
N TYR A 84 6.72 -5.66 9.00
CA TYR A 84 6.46 -5.53 10.43
C TYR A 84 7.74 -5.82 11.22
N PRO A 85 8.05 -5.06 12.28
CA PRO A 85 9.32 -5.19 12.97
C PRO A 85 9.41 -6.51 13.76
N GLU A 86 8.31 -7.00 14.32
CA GLU A 86 8.27 -8.27 15.07
C GLU A 86 7.17 -9.21 14.57
N ARG A 87 7.35 -10.52 14.79
CA ARG A 87 6.37 -11.55 14.42
C ARG A 87 5.00 -11.32 15.08
N LYS A 88 4.99 -10.78 16.31
CA LYS A 88 3.74 -10.46 17.03
C LYS A 88 2.93 -9.36 16.33
N ASP A 89 3.60 -8.41 15.69
CA ASP A 89 2.94 -7.30 15.00
C ASP A 89 2.28 -7.80 13.72
N LEU A 90 3.00 -8.65 12.97
CA LEU A 90 2.43 -9.37 11.83
C LEU A 90 1.25 -10.24 12.26
N ALA A 91 1.39 -11.00 13.35
CA ALA A 91 0.32 -11.87 13.86
C ALA A 91 -0.94 -11.08 14.23
N ALA A 92 -0.80 -9.88 14.81
CA ALA A 92 -1.93 -9.01 15.13
C ALA A 92 -2.70 -8.59 13.87
N ILE A 93 -2.00 -8.32 12.76
CA ILE A 93 -2.62 -7.92 11.50
C ILE A 93 -3.23 -9.11 10.77
N VAL A 94 -2.55 -10.26 10.74
CA VAL A 94 -3.11 -11.50 10.20
C VAL A 94 -4.40 -11.88 10.95
N LYS A 95 -4.43 -11.75 12.28
CA LYS A 95 -5.65 -11.97 13.06
C LYS A 95 -6.77 -11.01 12.68
N ARG A 96 -6.49 -9.71 12.55
CA ARG A 96 -7.50 -8.72 12.12
C ARG A 96 -8.08 -9.05 10.74
N LEU A 97 -7.23 -9.42 9.79
CA LEU A 97 -7.68 -9.82 8.45
C LEU A 97 -8.55 -11.09 8.51
N ALA A 98 -8.17 -12.07 9.32
CA ALA A 98 -8.95 -13.30 9.52
C ALA A 98 -10.31 -13.04 10.17
N ASP A 99 -10.37 -12.20 11.21
CA ASP A 99 -11.61 -11.82 11.89
C ASP A 99 -12.55 -11.06 10.94
N ALA A 100 -12.00 -10.22 10.06
CA ALA A 100 -12.73 -9.53 9.00
C ALA A 100 -13.10 -10.44 7.81
N ARG A 101 -12.65 -11.70 7.80
CA ARG A 101 -12.76 -12.65 6.68
C ARG A 101 -12.22 -12.09 5.37
N TYR A 102 -11.16 -11.29 5.44
CA TYR A 102 -10.51 -10.74 4.26
C TYR A 102 -9.72 -11.86 3.55
N PRO A 103 -9.83 -11.99 2.21
CA PRO A 103 -9.18 -13.09 1.49
C PRO A 103 -7.66 -12.98 1.53
N ILE A 104 -7.00 -14.11 1.82
CA ILE A 104 -5.56 -14.28 1.75
C ILE A 104 -5.27 -15.21 0.57
N THR A 105 -4.52 -14.74 -0.42
CA THR A 105 -4.27 -15.47 -1.68
C THR A 105 -3.03 -16.35 -1.64
N GLY A 106 -2.18 -16.19 -0.62
CA GLY A 106 -0.97 -17.00 -0.43
C GLY A 106 -0.20 -16.62 0.83
N ALA A 107 0.74 -17.48 1.20
CA ALA A 107 1.75 -17.23 2.23
C ALA A 107 3.07 -17.84 1.76
N SER A 108 4.19 -17.21 2.12
CA SER A 108 5.55 -17.72 1.89
C SER A 108 6.25 -17.81 3.24
N ASP A 109 7.04 -18.87 3.43
CA ASP A 109 7.96 -19.05 4.56
C ASP A 109 9.32 -18.37 4.34
#